data_AF-A0A927TLF8-F1
#
_entry.id   AF-A0A927TLF8-F1
#
_cell.length_a   1.000
_cell.length_b   1.000
_cell.length_c   1.000
_cell.angle_alpha   90.00
_cell.angle_beta   90.00
_cell.angle_gamma   90.00
#
_symmetry.space_group_name_H-M   'P 1'
#
loop_
_entity.id
_entity.type
_entity.pdbx_description
1 polymer ?
#
loop_
_entity_poly.entity_id
_entity_poly.type
_entity_poly.pdbx_seq_one_letter_code
_entity_poly.pdbx_strand_id
1 'polypeptide(L)'
;MRRSNIRKVDQFERVVRYVFDDVGNTFSAHSIVKYLKSEQRTLDNETVYNYLSKLEGYEIDFIATRQEEKIYVQVAKEIKNDSTREREYGRLLEIGDNYPKYVLLNDDYAGGNYQGIKTIHIADFLLSKDF
;
A
#
# COMPACT_ATOMS: atom_id res chain seq x y z
N MET A 1 -31.85 2.41 5.39
CA MET A 1 -30.39 2.50 5.67
C MET A 1 -29.53 1.42 5.00
N ARG A 2 -29.96 0.15 4.81
CA ARG A 2 -29.07 -0.90 4.22
C ARG A 2 -28.71 -0.71 2.73
N ARG A 3 -29.61 -0.23 1.87
CA ARG A 3 -29.38 -0.12 0.41
C ARG A 3 -28.30 0.91 0.00
N SER A 4 -28.19 2.02 0.72
CA SER A 4 -27.20 3.07 0.42
C SER A 4 -25.77 2.61 0.70
N ASN A 5 -25.58 1.77 1.73
CA ASN A 5 -24.27 1.22 2.08
C ASN A 5 -23.81 0.19 1.03
N ILE A 6 -24.72 -0.68 0.56
CA ILE A 6 -24.41 -1.64 -0.51
C ILE A 6 -23.93 -0.92 -1.78
N ARG A 7 -24.57 0.20 -2.16
CA ARG A 7 -24.13 0.99 -3.32
C ARG A 7 -22.73 1.58 -3.14
N LYS A 8 -22.41 2.10 -1.95
CA LYS A 8 -21.07 2.65 -1.65
C LYS A 8 -19.99 1.57 -1.69
N VAL A 9 -20.30 0.36 -1.23
CA VAL A 9 -19.37 -0.78 -1.25
C VAL A 9 -19.11 -1.22 -2.70
N ASP A 10 -20.15 -1.41 -3.53
CA ASP A 10 -19.98 -1.74 -4.96
C ASP A 10 -19.17 -0.67 -5.71
N GLN A 11 -19.40 0.62 -5.42
CA GLN A 11 -18.61 1.71 -6.01
C GLN A 11 -17.14 1.65 -5.62
N PHE A 12 -16.83 1.36 -4.35
CA PHE A 12 -15.47 1.22 -3.87
C PHE A 12 -14.77 0.00 -4.50
N GLU A 13 -15.41 -1.17 -4.50
CA GLU A 13 -14.86 -2.40 -5.06
C GLU A 13 -14.52 -2.28 -6.56
N ARG A 14 -15.26 -1.48 -7.32
CA ARG A 14 -14.97 -1.23 -8.74
C ARG A 14 -13.77 -0.32 -8.94
N VAL A 15 -13.61 0.70 -8.10
CA VAL A 15 -12.39 1.53 -8.11
C VAL A 15 -11.19 0.66 -7.75
N VAL A 16 -11.30 -0.17 -6.71
CA VAL A 16 -10.28 -1.15 -6.35
C VAL A 16 -9.92 -2.04 -7.54
N ARG A 17 -10.92 -2.68 -8.17
CA ARG A 17 -10.69 -3.57 -9.33
C ARG A 17 -9.94 -2.86 -10.46
N TYR A 18 -10.35 -1.65 -10.83
CA TYR A 18 -9.67 -0.88 -11.87
C TYR A 18 -8.20 -0.63 -11.52
N VAL A 19 -7.92 -0.24 -10.27
CA VAL A 19 -6.54 0.02 -9.80
C VAL A 19 -5.70 -1.25 -9.89
N PHE A 20 -6.24 -2.39 -9.45
CA PHE A 20 -5.56 -3.68 -9.49
C PHE A 20 -5.29 -4.19 -10.91
N ASP A 21 -6.25 -4.00 -11.82
CA ASP A 21 -6.11 -4.43 -13.22
C ASP A 21 -5.09 -3.58 -14.00
N ASP A 22 -4.80 -2.36 -13.53
CA ASP A 22 -3.88 -1.39 -14.16
C ASP A 22 -2.57 -1.19 -13.37
N VAL A 23 -2.26 -2.12 -12.44
CA VAL A 23 -1.01 -2.09 -11.64
C VAL A 23 0.21 -2.02 -12.56
N GLY A 24 1.08 -1.05 -12.30
CA GLY A 24 2.28 -0.79 -13.10
C GLY A 24 2.09 0.22 -14.24
N ASN A 25 0.86 0.69 -14.49
CA ASN A 25 0.56 1.76 -15.43
C ASN A 25 0.14 3.05 -14.71
N THR A 26 0.42 4.20 -15.31
CA THR A 26 -0.08 5.49 -14.79
C THR A 26 -1.54 5.70 -15.19
N PHE A 27 -2.44 5.84 -14.22
CA PHE A 27 -3.84 6.18 -14.44
C PHE A 27 -4.21 7.54 -13.82
N SER A 28 -5.33 8.12 -14.27
CA SER A 28 -5.88 9.35 -13.71
C SER A 28 -7.27 9.09 -13.12
N ALA A 29 -7.69 9.94 -12.16
CA ALA A 29 -9.07 9.90 -11.66
C ALA A 29 -10.11 10.03 -12.80
N HIS A 30 -9.77 10.79 -13.84
CA HIS A 30 -10.62 10.94 -15.02
C HIS A 30 -10.78 9.63 -15.81
N SER A 31 -9.71 8.84 -15.93
CA SER A 31 -9.74 7.52 -16.58
C SER A 31 -10.66 6.56 -15.83
N ILE A 32 -10.60 6.57 -14.49
CA ILE A 32 -11.48 5.76 -13.62
C ILE A 32 -12.95 6.19 -13.79
N VAL A 33 -13.23 7.49 -13.80
CA VAL A 33 -14.59 8.02 -14.03
C VAL A 33 -15.12 7.57 -15.40
N LYS A 34 -14.28 7.58 -16.45
CA LYS A 34 -14.66 7.12 -17.80
C LYS A 34 -14.98 5.63 -17.81
N TYR A 35 -14.16 4.81 -17.14
CA TYR A 35 -14.41 3.38 -16.97
C TYR A 35 -15.74 3.12 -16.26
N LEU A 36 -16.01 3.77 -15.13
CA LEU A 36 -17.27 3.59 -14.39
C LEU A 36 -18.49 4.03 -15.23
N LYS A 37 -18.36 5.09 -16.03
CA LYS A 37 -19.40 5.50 -17.00
C LYS A 37 -19.67 4.42 -18.05
N SER A 38 -18.64 3.73 -18.52
CA SER A 38 -18.82 2.60 -19.46
C SER A 38 -19.59 1.43 -18.83
N GLU A 39 -19.48 1.25 -17.50
CA GLU A 39 -20.30 0.30 -16.73
C GLU A 39 -21.68 0.84 -16.32
N GLN A 40 -22.17 1.91 -16.94
CA GLN A 40 -23.44 2.59 -16.61
C GLN A 40 -23.52 3.05 -15.14
N ARG A 41 -22.40 3.55 -14.61
CA ARG A 41 -22.30 4.12 -13.27
C ARG A 41 -21.72 5.53 -13.33
N THR A 42 -22.03 6.34 -12.34
CA THR A 42 -21.49 7.68 -12.21
C THR A 42 -20.83 7.83 -10.85
N LEU A 43 -19.61 8.36 -10.87
CA LEU A 43 -18.83 8.80 -9.74
C LEU A 43 -18.16 10.11 -10.15
N ASP A 44 -18.09 11.07 -9.24
CA ASP A 44 -17.31 12.28 -9.44
C ASP A 44 -15.83 12.04 -9.08
N ASN A 45 -14.94 12.91 -9.56
CA ASN A 45 -13.50 12.76 -9.33
C ASN A 45 -13.11 12.86 -7.84
N GLU A 46 -13.82 13.68 -7.04
CA GLU A 46 -13.52 13.84 -5.62
C GLU A 46 -13.79 12.54 -4.86
N THR A 47 -14.90 11.86 -5.17
CA THR A 47 -15.19 10.54 -4.61
C THR A 47 -14.17 9.49 -5.06
N VAL A 48 -13.67 9.55 -6.30
CA VAL A 48 -12.57 8.66 -6.76
C VAL A 48 -11.32 8.90 -5.92
N TYR A 49 -10.88 10.16 -5.77
CA TYR A 49 -9.71 10.49 -4.94
C TYR A 49 -9.88 10.06 -3.48
N ASN A 50 -11.07 10.21 -2.91
CA ASN A 50 -11.39 9.75 -1.56
C ASN A 50 -11.34 8.22 -1.40
N TYR A 51 -11.51 7.45 -2.48
CA TYR A 51 -11.33 6.01 -2.47
C TYR A 51 -9.87 5.62 -2.70
N LEU A 52 -9.17 6.29 -3.61
CA LEU A 52 -7.74 6.05 -3.85
C LEU A 52 -6.88 6.38 -2.62
N SER A 53 -7.18 7.48 -1.91
CA SER A 53 -6.47 7.82 -0.67
C SER A 53 -6.68 6.80 0.46
N LYS A 54 -7.80 6.06 0.40
CA LYS A 54 -8.06 4.92 1.28
C LYS A 54 -7.39 3.63 0.79
N LEU A 55 -6.70 3.62 -0.34
CA LEU A 55 -5.91 2.49 -0.81
C LEU A 55 -4.41 2.74 -0.60
N GLU A 56 -3.96 4.00 -0.73
CA GLU A 56 -2.56 4.44 -0.56
C GLU A 56 -1.88 4.02 0.77
N GLY A 57 -2.65 3.59 1.77
CA GLY A 57 -2.11 3.12 3.05
C GLY A 57 -2.26 1.62 3.32
N TYR A 58 -2.67 0.82 2.33
CA TYR A 58 -3.05 -0.59 2.52
C TYR A 58 -2.14 -1.60 1.80
N GLU A 59 -1.19 -1.13 0.99
CA GLU A 59 -0.30 -1.99 0.23
C GLU A 59 1.00 -2.26 0.98
N ILE A 60 1.57 -3.43 0.74
CA ILE A 60 2.96 -3.74 1.07
C ILE A 60 3.71 -3.63 -0.25
N ASP A 61 4.73 -2.77 -0.31
CA ASP A 61 5.39 -2.47 -1.58
C ASP A 61 6.01 -3.71 -2.24
N PHE A 62 6.66 -4.58 -1.45
CA PHE A 62 7.26 -5.80 -1.97
C PHE A 62 7.10 -7.00 -1.04
N ILE A 63 6.87 -8.15 -1.67
CA ILE A 63 6.95 -9.47 -1.05
C ILE A 63 7.94 -10.28 -1.87
N ALA A 64 9.06 -10.67 -1.26
CA ALA A 64 10.04 -11.52 -1.92
C ALA A 64 9.99 -12.93 -1.32
N THR A 65 10.03 -13.93 -2.20
CA THR A 65 10.02 -15.34 -1.82
C THR A 65 11.16 -16.09 -2.49
N ARG A 66 11.85 -16.93 -1.72
CA ARG A 66 12.89 -17.84 -2.21
C ARG A 66 12.75 -19.17 -1.49
N GLN A 67 12.38 -20.22 -2.22
CA GLN A 67 12.03 -21.52 -1.63
C GLN A 67 10.94 -21.34 -0.54
N GLU A 68 11.22 -21.74 0.70
CA GLU A 68 10.32 -21.58 1.86
C GLU A 68 10.58 -20.26 2.62
N GLU A 69 11.54 -19.45 2.21
CA GLU A 69 11.81 -18.14 2.80
C GLU A 69 10.90 -17.08 2.16
N LYS A 70 10.39 -16.18 3.00
CA LYS A 70 9.61 -15.02 2.59
C LYS A 70 10.04 -13.80 3.40
N ILE A 71 10.06 -12.64 2.76
CA ILE A 71 10.20 -11.35 3.43
C ILE A 71 9.13 -10.37 2.94
N TYR A 72 8.73 -9.47 3.83
CA TYR A 72 7.85 -8.35 3.53
C TYR A 72 8.64 -7.05 3.65
N VAL A 73 8.50 -6.17 2.66
CA VAL A 73 9.28 -4.93 2.59
C VAL A 73 8.34 -3.76 2.27
N GLN A 74 8.38 -2.76 3.13
CA GLN A 74 7.80 -1.44 2.90
C GLN A 74 8.92 -0.43 2.66
N VAL A 75 8.77 0.48 1.71
CA VAL A 75 9.76 1.51 1.37
C VAL A 75 9.19 2.88 1.65
N ALA A 76 9.89 3.66 2.45
CA ALA A 76 9.49 5.03 2.75
C ALA A 76 10.68 5.98 2.64
N LYS A 77 10.42 7.21 2.22
CA LYS A 77 11.48 8.23 2.15
C LYS A 77 11.99 8.59 3.56
N GLU A 78 11.06 8.77 4.50
CA GLU A 78 11.31 9.26 5.86
C GLU A 78 10.07 9.03 6.75
N ILE A 79 10.25 8.95 8.07
CA ILE A 79 9.14 8.82 9.03
C ILE A 79 9.15 10.00 9.98
N LYS A 80 8.43 11.05 9.58
CA LYS A 80 8.45 12.36 10.25
C LYS A 80 7.47 12.51 11.41
N ASN A 81 6.42 11.70 11.45
CA ASN A 81 5.33 11.84 12.41
C ASN A 81 4.63 10.49 12.65
N ASP A 82 3.75 10.47 13.65
CA ASP A 82 3.04 9.27 14.07
C ASP A 82 2.11 8.74 12.97
N SER A 83 1.45 9.60 12.21
CA SER A 83 0.57 9.15 11.11
C SER A 83 1.34 8.45 9.98
N THR A 84 2.54 8.95 9.64
CA THR A 84 3.44 8.28 8.69
C THR A 84 3.92 6.96 9.28
N ARG A 85 4.27 6.93 10.58
CA ARG A 85 4.66 5.67 11.24
C ARG A 85 3.55 4.63 11.20
N GLU A 86 2.33 5.01 11.54
CA GLU A 86 1.16 4.12 11.47
C GLU A 86 0.94 3.59 10.06
N ARG A 87 1.14 4.42 9.03
CA ARG A 87 1.03 3.99 7.63
C ARG A 87 2.13 3.00 7.24
N GLU A 88 3.40 3.32 7.50
CA GLU A 88 4.53 2.52 7.03
C GLU A 88 4.73 1.21 7.82
N TYR A 89 4.45 1.21 9.14
CA TYR A 89 4.60 0.01 9.97
C TYR A 89 3.28 -0.77 10.15
N GLY A 90 2.14 -0.09 10.16
CA GLY A 90 0.86 -0.68 10.55
C GLY A 90 0.49 -1.92 9.73
N ARG A 91 0.73 -1.90 8.42
CA ARG A 91 0.43 -3.05 7.55
C ARG A 91 1.30 -4.26 7.84
N LEU A 92 2.58 -4.04 8.07
CA LEU A 92 3.50 -5.11 8.45
C LEU A 92 3.13 -5.73 9.80
N LEU A 93 2.61 -4.92 10.75
CA LEU A 93 2.15 -5.40 12.05
C LEU A 93 0.87 -6.25 11.98
N GLU A 94 0.01 -6.01 10.99
CA GLU A 94 -1.22 -6.78 10.78
C GLU A 94 -0.95 -8.20 10.23
N ILE A 95 0.25 -8.45 9.68
CA ILE A 95 0.65 -9.77 9.16
C ILE A 95 1.03 -10.68 10.32
N GLY A 96 0.12 -11.59 10.68
CA GLY A 96 0.27 -12.51 11.81
C GLY A 96 1.22 -13.70 11.59
N ASP A 97 2.00 -13.72 10.51
CA ASP A 97 3.06 -14.73 10.34
C ASP A 97 4.38 -14.29 10.98
N ASN A 98 5.33 -15.23 11.06
CA ASN A 98 6.64 -14.99 11.68
C ASN A 98 7.75 -14.69 10.65
N TYR A 99 7.41 -14.46 9.38
CA TYR A 99 8.41 -14.12 8.38
C TYR A 99 8.99 -12.72 8.64
N PRO A 100 10.27 -12.49 8.31
CA PRO A 100 10.92 -11.20 8.49
C PRO A 100 10.20 -10.06 7.76
N LYS A 101 10.16 -8.90 8.42
CA LYS A 101 9.47 -7.70 7.95
C LYS A 101 10.41 -6.51 8.04
N TYR A 102 10.47 -5.70 6.99
CA TYR A 102 11.41 -4.60 6.85
C TYR A 102 10.72 -3.31 6.43
N VAL A 103 11.15 -2.21 7.02
CA VAL A 103 10.91 -0.86 6.49
C VAL A 103 12.24 -0.32 5.99
N LEU A 104 12.33 -0.04 4.70
CA LEU A 104 13.50 0.56 4.07
C LEU A 104 13.33 2.07 4.05
N LEU A 105 14.31 2.78 4.61
CA LEU A 105 14.33 4.23 4.64
C LEU A 105 15.47 4.77 3.79
N ASN A 106 15.23 5.90 3.12
CA ASN A 106 16.27 6.70 2.48
C ASN A 106 16.62 7.90 3.37
N ASP A 107 16.96 7.59 4.62
CA ASP A 107 17.27 8.53 5.70
C ASP A 107 18.53 8.06 6.42
N ASP A 108 19.50 8.96 6.64
CA ASP A 108 20.77 8.67 7.31
C ASP A 108 20.59 8.15 8.74
N TYR A 109 19.42 8.37 9.35
CA TYR A 109 19.06 7.84 10.68
C TYR A 109 18.32 6.50 10.63
N ALA A 110 18.29 5.83 9.47
CA ALA A 110 17.69 4.51 9.34
C ALA A 110 18.41 3.48 10.22
N GLY A 111 17.67 2.92 11.18
CA GLY A 111 18.17 1.89 12.07
C GLY A 111 17.21 1.62 13.21
N GLY A 112 17.17 0.37 13.66
CA GLY A 112 16.40 -0.04 14.83
C GLY A 112 15.34 -1.10 14.54
N ASN A 113 14.46 -1.26 15.51
CA ASN A 113 13.40 -2.24 15.48
C ASN A 113 12.12 -1.64 16.07
N TYR A 114 11.02 -1.77 15.34
CA TYR A 114 9.71 -1.37 15.80
C TYR A 114 8.81 -2.60 15.83
N GLN A 115 8.55 -3.10 17.04
CA GLN A 115 7.66 -4.26 17.28
C GLN A 115 7.99 -5.48 16.41
N GLY A 116 9.28 -5.79 16.24
CA GLY A 116 9.75 -6.93 15.43
C GLY A 116 10.06 -6.58 13.97
N ILE A 117 9.59 -5.43 13.48
CA ILE A 117 9.91 -4.94 12.13
C ILE A 117 11.28 -4.25 12.16
N LYS A 118 12.18 -4.65 11.27
CA LYS A 118 13.53 -4.08 11.17
C LYS A 118 13.52 -2.87 10.26
N THR A 119 14.11 -1.76 10.71
CA THR A 119 14.29 -0.57 9.89
C THR A 119 15.71 -0.54 9.36
N ILE A 120 15.87 -0.48 8.04
CA ILE A 120 17.17 -0.58 7.37
C ILE A 120 17.31 0.56 6.36
N HIS A 121 18.50 1.10 6.20
CA HIS A 121 18.77 2.03 5.11
C HIS A 121 18.65 1.33 3.75
N ILE A 122 18.01 1.95 2.76
CA ILE A 122 17.77 1.31 1.46
C ILE A 122 19.08 0.90 0.76
N ALA A 123 20.15 1.68 0.89
CA ALA A 123 21.44 1.33 0.30
C ALA A 123 22.05 0.08 0.97
N ASP A 124 21.92 -0.06 2.28
CA ASP A 124 22.45 -1.21 3.02
C ASP A 124 21.70 -2.48 2.64
N PHE A 125 20.38 -2.39 2.47
CA PHE A 125 19.57 -3.50 1.98
C PHE A 125 20.01 -3.95 0.59
N LEU A 126 20.21 -3.02 -0.34
CA LEU A 126 20.61 -3.31 -1.72
C LEU A 126 22.04 -3.85 -1.85
N LEU A 127 22.94 -3.47 -0.94
CA LEU A 127 24.34 -3.90 -0.94
C LEU A 127 24.61 -5.13 -0.08
N SER A 128 23.65 -5.55 0.73
CA SER A 128 23.78 -6.71 1.61
C SER A 128 23.83 -8.02 0.82
N LYS A 129 24.56 -9.00 1.38
CA LYS A 129 24.59 -10.39 0.90
C LYS A 129 23.69 -11.32 1.72
N ASP A 130 23.05 -10.79 2.75
CA ASP A 130 22.27 -11.55 3.72
C ASP A 130 20.82 -11.79 3.25
N PHE A 131 20.45 -11.29 2.07
CA PHE A 131 19.14 -11.40 1.45
C PHE A 131 19.24 -12.12 0.09
#